data_AF-A0A2W4T2V8-F1
#
_entry.id   AF-A0A2W4T2V8-F1
#
_cell.length_a   1.000
_cell.length_b   1.000
_cell.length_c   1.000
_cell.angle_alpha   90.00
_cell.angle_beta   90.00
_cell.angle_gamma   90.00
#
_symmetry.space_group_name_H-M   'P 1'
#
loop_
_entity.id
_entity.type
_entity.pdbx_description
1 polymer ?
#
loop_
_entity_poly.entity_id
_entity_poly.type
_entity_poly.pdbx_seq_one_letter_code
_entity_poly.pdbx_strand_id
1 'polypeptide(L)'
;MEMTDRISDRRERANVFFVTLHTGVFAVVGFLVEKQMFPWIVTICLLAGIPFSYLWYRLVRSYRDLNSAKFKVVHAIETRLPLKLFDAEWEAVGRGKDRSRYLPFTHIELKVPLVFI
;
A
#
# COMPACT_ATOMS: atom_id res chain seq x y z
N MET A 1 -0.95 -15.27 -14.57
CA MET A 1 -0.49 -13.86 -14.62
C MET A 1 -1.66 -12.93 -14.32
N GLU A 2 -2.79 -12.98 -15.04
CA GLU A 2 -3.97 -12.13 -14.77
C GLU A 2 -4.45 -12.04 -13.32
N MET A 3 -4.49 -13.15 -12.57
CA MET A 3 -4.96 -13.14 -11.17
C MET A 3 -3.99 -12.43 -10.20
N THR A 4 -2.70 -12.41 -10.54
CA THR A 4 -1.67 -11.68 -9.77
C THR A 4 -1.78 -10.18 -10.09
N ASP A 5 -1.95 -9.85 -11.37
CA ASP A 5 -2.10 -8.47 -11.85
C ASP A 5 -3.35 -7.81 -11.27
N ARG A 6 -4.47 -8.53 -11.19
CA ARG A 6 -5.71 -8.04 -10.56
C ARG A 6 -5.54 -7.63 -9.10
N ILE A 7 -4.61 -8.23 -8.35
CA ILE A 7 -4.36 -7.86 -6.95
C ILE A 7 -3.48 -6.61 -6.89
N SER A 8 -2.47 -6.53 -7.75
CA SER A 8 -1.66 -5.33 -7.93
C SER A 8 -2.54 -4.14 -8.33
N ASP A 9 -3.43 -4.31 -9.31
CA ASP A 9 -4.38 -3.28 -9.75
C ASP A 9 -5.35 -2.85 -8.64
N ARG A 10 -5.76 -3.78 -7.78
CA ARG A 10 -6.63 -3.46 -6.63
C ARG A 10 -5.86 -2.63 -5.59
N ARG A 11 -4.59 -2.94 -5.36
CA ARG A 11 -3.71 -2.19 -4.45
C ARG A 11 -3.43 -0.78 -4.99
N GLU A 12 -3.12 -0.67 -6.28
CA GLU A 12 -2.87 0.62 -6.95
C GLU A 12 -4.11 1.52 -6.91
N ARG A 13 -5.29 0.98 -7.26
CA ARG A 13 -6.55 1.72 -7.18
C ARG A 13 -6.85 2.22 -5.76
N ALA A 14 -6.57 1.41 -4.75
CA ALA A 14 -6.74 1.84 -3.37
C ALA A 14 -5.77 2.98 -2.98
N ASN A 15 -4.50 2.90 -3.40
CA ASN A 15 -3.53 3.98 -3.18
C ASN A 15 -3.97 5.27 -3.86
N VAL A 16 -4.39 5.20 -5.12
CA VAL A 16 -4.90 6.37 -5.87
C VAL A 16 -6.12 6.96 -5.18
N PHE A 17 -7.05 6.12 -4.70
CA PHE A 17 -8.22 6.57 -3.94
C PHE A 17 -7.82 7.37 -2.68
N PHE A 18 -6.91 6.85 -1.85
CA PHE A 18 -6.50 7.54 -0.62
C PHE A 18 -5.72 8.83 -0.90
N VAL A 19 -4.86 8.86 -1.93
CA VAL A 19 -4.15 10.09 -2.34
C VAL A 19 -5.15 11.15 -2.83
N THR A 20 -6.14 10.74 -3.61
CA THR A 20 -7.19 11.64 -4.12
C THR A 20 -8.03 12.19 -2.97
N LEU A 21 -8.38 11.34 -2.00
CA LEU A 21 -9.12 11.73 -0.80
C LEU A 21 -8.35 12.77 0.02
N HIS A 22 -7.06 12.54 0.30
CA HIS A 22 -6.24 13.51 1.05
C HIS A 22 -6.04 14.82 0.29
N THR A 23 -5.84 14.76 -1.03
CA THR A 23 -5.78 15.96 -1.88
C THR A 23 -7.06 16.77 -1.78
N GLY A 24 -8.23 16.11 -1.80
CA GLY A 24 -9.53 16.76 -1.61
C GLY A 24 -9.68 17.41 -0.23
N VAL A 25 -9.26 16.72 0.84
CA VAL A 25 -9.27 17.28 2.21
C VAL A 25 -8.39 18.52 2.30
N PHE A 26 -7.18 18.48 1.74
CA PHE A 26 -6.29 19.64 1.75
C PHE A 26 -6.80 20.81 0.90
N ALA A 27 -7.45 20.54 -0.23
CA ALA A 27 -8.10 21.59 -1.02
C ALA A 27 -9.22 22.28 -0.22
N VAL A 28 -10.07 21.51 0.48
CA VAL A 28 -11.10 22.07 1.36
C VAL A 28 -10.47 22.87 2.48
N VAL A 29 -9.47 22.32 3.18
CA VAL A 29 -8.77 23.03 4.27
C VAL A 29 -8.17 24.34 3.79
N GLY A 30 -7.49 24.35 2.64
CA GLY A 30 -6.91 25.56 2.04
C GLY A 30 -7.96 26.63 1.77
N PHE A 31 -9.12 26.23 1.22
CA PHE A 31 -10.25 27.14 1.01
C PHE A 31 -10.83 27.68 2.32
N LEU A 32 -10.98 26.85 3.35
CA LEU A 32 -11.50 27.28 4.66
C LEU A 32 -10.56 28.27 5.36
N VAL A 33 -9.25 28.06 5.23
CA VAL A 33 -8.22 28.97 5.76
C VAL A 33 -8.27 30.32 5.03
N GLU A 34 -8.39 30.32 3.70
CA GLU A 34 -8.53 31.55 2.89
C GLU A 34 -9.75 32.37 3.31
N LYS A 35 -10.88 31.71 3.59
CA LYS A 35 -12.12 32.35 4.07
C LYS A 35 -12.10 32.79 5.53
N GLN A 36 -10.96 32.63 6.23
CA GLN A 36 -10.81 32.94 7.66
C GLN A 36 -11.91 32.28 8.51
N MET A 37 -12.33 31.08 8.12
CA MET A 37 -13.37 30.35 8.84
C MET A 37 -12.85 29.89 10.21
N PHE A 38 -13.77 29.57 11.12
CA PHE A 38 -13.41 29.30 12.51
C PHE A 38 -12.29 28.24 12.66
N PRO A 39 -11.26 28.49 13.49
CA PRO A 39 -10.12 27.60 13.66
C PRO A 39 -10.50 26.15 14.01
N TRP A 40 -11.60 25.96 14.75
CA TRP A 40 -12.04 24.63 15.18
C TRP A 40 -12.50 23.74 14.00
N ILE A 41 -13.05 24.32 12.93
CA ILE A 41 -13.47 23.55 11.75
C ILE A 41 -12.26 23.02 10.99
N VAL A 42 -11.23 23.86 10.85
CA VAL A 42 -9.95 23.48 10.23
C VAL A 42 -9.28 22.36 11.03
N THR A 43 -9.29 22.46 12.37
CA THR A 43 -8.73 21.40 13.25
C THR A 43 -9.47 20.08 13.09
N ILE A 44 -10.82 20.08 13.03
CA ILE A 44 -11.61 18.86 12.81
C ILE A 44 -11.28 18.22 11.46
N CYS A 45 -11.16 19.01 10.39
CA CYS A 45 -10.81 18.51 9.06
C CYS A 45 -9.42 17.86 9.03
N LEU A 46 -8.43 18.42 9.73
CA LEU A 46 -7.10 17.83 9.84
C LEU A 46 -7.12 16.53 10.66
N LEU A 47 -7.83 16.52 11.79
CA LEU A 47 -7.97 15.32 12.62
C LEU A 47 -8.71 14.18 11.90
N ALA A 48 -9.61 14.50 10.97
CA ALA A 48 -10.28 13.50 10.13
C ALA A 48 -9.32 12.76 9.17
N GLY A 49 -8.15 13.32 8.85
CA GLY A 49 -7.13 12.65 8.03
C GLY A 49 -6.46 11.45 8.72
N ILE A 50 -6.40 11.46 10.05
CA ILE A 50 -5.76 10.41 10.87
C ILE A 50 -6.44 9.03 10.67
N PRO A 51 -7.77 8.88 10.83
CA PRO A 51 -8.42 7.59 10.61
C PRO A 51 -8.33 7.13 9.14
N PHE A 52 -8.34 8.04 8.16
CA PHE A 52 -8.15 7.67 6.76
C PHE A 52 -6.75 7.12 6.49
N SER A 53 -5.73 7.75 7.06
CA SER A 53 -4.34 7.27 7.00
C SER A 53 -4.17 5.91 7.69
N TYR A 54 -4.83 5.70 8.83
CA TYR A 54 -4.83 4.40 9.50
C TYR A 54 -5.50 3.30 8.65
N LEU A 55 -6.67 3.59 8.06
CA LEU A 55 -7.36 2.65 7.17
C LEU A 55 -6.52 2.33 5.93
N TRP A 56 -5.85 3.32 5.35
CA TRP A 56 -4.94 3.13 4.22
C TRP A 56 -3.79 2.20 4.60
N TYR A 57 -3.12 2.46 5.73
CA TYR A 57 -2.07 1.60 6.25
C TYR A 57 -2.53 0.15 6.45
N ARG A 58 -3.70 -0.04 7.07
CA ARG A 58 -4.30 -1.36 7.32
C ARG A 58 -4.59 -2.11 6.02
N LEU A 59 -5.07 -1.40 5.02
CA LEU A 59 -5.43 -1.96 3.72
C LEU A 59 -4.18 -2.42 2.95
N VAL A 60 -3.12 -1.60 2.88
CA VAL A 60 -1.83 -1.99 2.29
C VAL A 60 -1.22 -3.20 3.01
N ARG A 61 -1.28 -3.22 4.35
CA ARG A 61 -0.80 -4.36 5.15
C ARG A 61 -1.56 -5.65 4.84
N SER A 62 -2.88 -5.58 4.72
CA SER A 62 -3.70 -6.76 4.39
C SER A 62 -3.31 -7.36 3.03
N TYR A 63 -3.10 -6.52 2.01
CA TYR A 63 -2.64 -6.98 0.69
C TYR A 63 -1.25 -7.62 0.75
N ARG A 64 -0.34 -7.08 1.58
CA ARG A 64 0.98 -7.69 1.81
C ARG A 64 0.86 -9.10 2.40
N ASP A 65 0.06 -9.25 3.44
CA ASP A 65 -0.08 -10.50 4.17
C ASP A 65 -0.73 -11.58 3.29
N LEU A 66 -1.75 -11.20 2.51
CA LEU A 66 -2.40 -12.10 1.55
C LEU A 66 -1.44 -12.56 0.44
N ASN A 67 -0.66 -11.65 -0.15
CA ASN A 67 0.33 -12.00 -1.17
C ASN A 67 1.42 -12.92 -0.59
N SER A 68 1.87 -12.65 0.64
CA SER A 68 2.85 -13.48 1.33
C SER A 68 2.31 -14.89 1.58
N ALA A 69 1.04 -15.02 1.96
CA ALA A 69 0.38 -16.31 2.15
C ALA A 69 0.26 -17.09 0.83
N LYS A 70 -0.13 -16.43 -0.27
CA LYS A 70 -0.21 -17.06 -1.59
C LYS A 70 1.14 -17.57 -2.07
N PHE A 71 2.20 -16.77 -1.92
CA PHE A 71 3.57 -17.20 -2.26
C PHE A 71 3.99 -18.45 -1.49
N LYS A 72 3.71 -18.53 -0.18
CA LYS A 72 4.00 -19.73 0.62
C LYS A 72 3.28 -20.97 0.10
N VAL A 73 2.00 -20.84 -0.26
CA VAL A 73 1.22 -21.98 -0.80
C VAL A 73 1.79 -22.44 -2.15
N VAL A 74 2.10 -21.52 -3.06
CA VAL A 74 2.71 -21.85 -4.36
C VAL A 74 4.03 -22.59 -4.15
N HIS A 75 4.90 -22.07 -3.28
CA HIS A 75 6.19 -22.67 -3.01
C HIS A 75 6.07 -24.06 -2.37
N ALA A 76 5.08 -24.27 -1.49
CA ALA A 76 4.78 -25.58 -0.92
C ALA A 76 4.33 -26.59 -2.00
N ILE A 77 3.55 -26.16 -2.99
CA ILE A 77 3.14 -27.00 -4.13
C ILE A 77 4.35 -27.31 -5.03
N GLU A 78 5.20 -26.33 -5.30
CA GLU A 78 6.41 -26.51 -6.13
C GLU A 78 7.39 -27.54 -5.58
N THR A 79 7.41 -27.80 -4.26
CA THR A 79 8.24 -28.88 -3.71
C THR A 79 7.90 -30.26 -4.27
N ARG A 80 6.70 -30.44 -4.84
CA ARG A 80 6.23 -31.69 -5.46
C ARG A 80 6.35 -31.69 -6.98
N LEU A 81 6.77 -30.57 -7.58
CA LEU A 81 6.93 -30.43 -9.03
C LEU A 81 8.40 -30.63 -9.43
N PRO A 82 8.67 -31.23 -10.60
CA PRO A 82 10.05 -31.44 -11.08
C PRO A 82 10.75 -30.14 -11.45
N LEU A 83 9.99 -29.07 -11.76
CA LEU A 83 10.49 -27.74 -12.09
C LEU A 83 9.90 -26.72 -11.10
N LYS A 84 10.78 -26.00 -10.39
CA LYS A 84 10.44 -24.99 -9.38
C LYS A 84 10.68 -23.59 -9.94
N LEU A 85 9.82 -23.18 -10.87
CA LEU A 85 10.00 -21.94 -11.63
C LEU A 85 9.95 -20.69 -10.73
N PHE A 86 9.01 -20.64 -9.79
CA PHE A 86 8.85 -19.50 -8.88
C PHE A 86 9.94 -19.46 -7.79
N ASP A 87 10.44 -20.62 -7.33
CA ASP A 87 11.63 -20.66 -6.47
C ASP A 87 12.88 -20.14 -7.19
N ALA A 88 13.09 -20.55 -8.45
CA ALA A 88 14.20 -20.07 -9.26
C ALA A 88 14.11 -18.56 -9.53
N GLU A 89 12.90 -18.05 -9.81
CA GLU A 89 12.64 -16.61 -9.91
C GLU A 89 12.95 -15.89 -8.59
N TRP A 90 12.48 -16.44 -7.46
CA TRP A 90 12.73 -15.89 -6.13
C TRP A 90 14.22 -15.88 -5.76
N GLU A 91 14.97 -16.89 -6.19
CA GLU A 91 16.42 -16.98 -6.04
C GLU A 91 17.17 -15.96 -6.91
N ALA A 92 16.72 -15.75 -8.16
CA ALA A 92 17.29 -14.75 -9.06
C ALA A 92 17.18 -13.32 -8.48
N VAL A 93 16.04 -13.00 -7.85
CA VAL A 93 15.83 -11.72 -7.15
C VAL A 93 16.46 -11.66 -5.74
N GLY A 94 17.27 -12.65 -5.37
CA GLY A 94 18.02 -12.67 -4.11
C GLY A 94 17.18 -12.93 -2.87
N ARG A 95 16.01 -13.59 -3.02
CA ARG A 95 15.04 -13.92 -1.96
C ARG A 95 14.62 -12.72 -1.09
N GLY A 96 14.70 -11.51 -1.63
CA GLY A 96 14.42 -10.26 -0.90
C GLY A 96 15.46 -9.89 0.17
N LYS A 97 16.61 -10.59 0.22
CA LYS A 97 17.74 -10.25 1.11
C LYS A 97 18.67 -9.23 0.47
N ASP A 98 18.78 -9.27 -0.86
CA ASP A 98 19.63 -8.35 -1.60
C ASP A 98 18.83 -7.12 -2.06
N ARG A 99 18.98 -6.02 -1.32
CA ARG A 99 18.36 -4.72 -1.64
C ARG A 99 18.82 -4.16 -2.99
N SER A 100 19.95 -4.61 -3.52
CA SER A 100 20.43 -4.21 -4.86
C SER A 100 19.62 -4.86 -5.99
N ARG A 101 18.99 -6.02 -5.74
CA ARG A 101 18.29 -6.81 -6.76
C ARG A 101 16.77 -6.65 -6.67
N TYR A 102 16.24 -6.51 -5.47
CA TYR A 102 14.81 -6.34 -5.26
C TYR A 102 14.50 -5.52 -4.00
N LEU A 103 13.90 -4.36 -4.21
CA LEU A 103 13.34 -3.53 -3.14
C LEU A 103 11.83 -3.77 -3.08
N PRO A 104 11.30 -4.37 -2.00
CA PRO A 104 9.87 -4.58 -1.89
C PRO A 104 9.17 -3.23 -1.73
N PHE A 105 8.48 -2.77 -2.78
CA PHE A 105 7.71 -1.52 -2.83
C PHE A 105 6.74 -1.36 -1.65
N THR A 106 6.26 -2.46 -1.08
CA THR A 106 5.36 -2.48 0.07
C THR A 106 5.92 -1.76 1.30
N HIS A 107 7.24 -1.72 1.50
CA HIS A 107 7.81 -0.97 2.63
C HIS A 107 7.64 0.53 2.48
N ILE A 108 7.65 1.03 1.25
CA ILE A 108 7.43 2.44 0.94
C ILE A 108 5.93 2.74 1.06
N GLU A 109 5.08 1.93 0.42
CA GLU A 109 3.63 2.07 0.46
C GLU A 109 3.05 2.04 1.89
N LEU A 110 3.65 1.25 2.80
CA LEU A 110 3.26 1.25 4.22
C LEU A 110 3.62 2.54 4.96
N LYS A 111 4.61 3.30 4.48
CA LYS A 111 5.04 4.56 5.11
C LYS A 111 4.36 5.78 4.52
N VAL A 112 3.85 5.73 3.29
CA VAL A 112 3.16 6.86 2.64
C VAL A 112 2.00 7.40 3.50
N PRO A 113 1.13 6.59 4.11
CA PRO A 113 0.05 7.12 4.95
C PRO A 113 0.54 7.91 6.17
N LEU A 114 1.74 7.63 6.69
CA LEU A 114 2.29 8.34 7.85
C LEU A 114 2.68 9.79 7.52
N VAL A 115 2.84 10.14 6.25
CA VAL A 115 3.14 11.52 5.82
C VAL A 115 1.90 12.42 5.93
N PHE A 116 0.70 11.82 6.00
CA PHE A 116 -0.57 12.53 6.04
C PHE A 116 -1.16 12.66 7.47
N ILE A 117 -0.45 12.14 8.48
CA ILE A 117 -0.74 12.29 9.91
C ILE A 117 0.09 13.45 10.44
#